data_AF-A0A844SWY9-F1
#
_entry.id   AF-A0A844SWY9-F1
#
_cell.length_a   1.000
_cell.length_b   1.000
_cell.length_c   1.000
_cell.angle_alpha   90.00
_cell.angle_beta   90.00
_cell.angle_gamma   90.00
#
_symmetry.space_group_name_H-M   'P 1'
#
loop_
_entity.id
_entity.type
_entity.pdbx_description
1 polymer ?
#
loop_
_entity_poly.entity_id
_entity_poly.type
_entity_poly.pdbx_seq_one_letter_code
_entity_poly.pdbx_strand_id
1 'polypeptide(L)' 'MLDGETAAVLRAVLDEVCGGVPRSDTTKRTNVASGLLQAIREERSSIDELRIAGQAALRTAPSMWR' A
#
# COMPACT_ATOMS: atom_id res chain seq x y z
N MET A 1 2.79 -14.08 11.65
CA MET A 1 3.89 -13.16 11.31
C MET A 1 3.91 -13.01 9.80
N LEU A 2 4.28 -11.84 9.26
CA LEU A 2 4.56 -11.71 7.84
C LEU A 2 5.94 -12.31 7.57
N ASP A 3 6.01 -13.29 6.67
CA ASP A 3 7.28 -13.87 6.25
C ASP A 3 8.17 -12.82 5.55
N GLY A 4 9.49 -13.00 5.60
CA GLY A 4 10.44 -12.03 5.05
C GLY A 4 10.24 -11.76 3.55
N GLU A 5 9.82 -12.79 2.80
CA GLU A 5 9.48 -12.68 1.38
C GLU A 5 8.26 -11.78 1.16
N THR A 6 7.16 -12.04 1.89
CA THR A 6 5.93 -11.25 1.81
C THR A 6 6.18 -9.79 2.22
N ALA A 7 7.02 -9.56 3.23
CA ALA A 7 7.43 -8.22 3.64
C ALA A 7 8.24 -7.48 2.56
N ALA A 8 9.11 -8.19 1.83
CA ALA A 8 9.87 -7.62 0.72
C ALA A 8 8.96 -7.25 -0.46
N VAL A 9 8.01 -8.12 -0.83
CA VAL A 9 7.01 -7.86 -1.87
C VAL A 9 6.16 -6.65 -1.51
N LEU A 10 5.64 -6.58 -0.28
CA LEU A 10 4.89 -5.43 0.22
C LEU A 10 5.67 -4.13 0.08
N ARG A 11 6.96 -4.15 0.43
CA ARG A 11 7.78 -2.96 0.40
C ARG A 11 8.05 -2.49 -1.03
N ALA A 12 8.25 -3.43 -1.97
CA ALA A 12 8.38 -3.11 -3.38
C ALA A 12 7.08 -2.51 -3.95
N VAL A 13 5.93 -3.11 -3.67
CA VAL A 13 4.62 -2.60 -4.12
C VAL A 13 4.29 -1.26 -3.48
N LEU A 14 4.61 -1.08 -2.19
CA LEU A 14 4.41 0.21 -1.50
C LEU A 14 5.26 1.32 -2.13
N ASP A 15 6.53 1.05 -2.45
CA ASP A 15 7.43 2.03 -3.07
C ASP A 15 6.96 2.39 -4.48
N GLU A 16 6.52 1.39 -5.26
CA GLU A 16 5.93 1.57 -6.58
C GLU A 16 4.67 2.46 -6.52
N VAL A 17 3.68 2.10 -5.69
CA VAL A 17 2.40 2.83 -5.58
C VAL A 17 2.62 4.23 -5.01
N CYS A 18 3.56 4.40 -4.07
CA CYS A 18 3.88 5.69 -3.48
C CYS A 18 4.92 6.50 -4.27
N GLY A 19 5.37 6.04 -5.45
CA GLY A 19 6.41 6.71 -6.23
C GLY A 19 6.05 8.15 -6.61
N GLY A 20 4.76 8.43 -6.84
CA GLY A 20 4.23 9.77 -7.11
C GLY A 20 3.77 10.54 -5.86
N VAL A 21 3.85 9.95 -4.67
CA VAL A 21 3.37 10.55 -3.42
C VAL A 21 4.55 11.19 -2.68
N PRO A 22 4.50 12.48 -2.34
CA PRO A 22 5.54 13.13 -1.54
C PRO A 22 5.85 12.35 -0.26
N ARG A 23 7.12 12.31 0.16
CA ARG A 23 7.50 11.69 1.45
C ARG A 23 6.82 12.35 2.66
N SER A 24 6.51 13.64 2.53
CA SER A 24 5.77 14.43 3.53
C SER A 24 4.29 14.05 3.65
N ASP A 25 3.71 13.44 2.62
CA ASP A 25 2.31 13.00 2.64
C ASP A 25 2.20 11.62 3.33
N THR A 26 2.44 11.65 4.64
CA THR A 26 2.43 10.47 5.51
C THR A 26 1.04 9.85 5.57
N THR A 27 -0.02 10.64 5.46
CA THR A 27 -1.41 10.18 5.43
C THR A 27 -1.65 9.24 4.25
N LYS A 28 -1.32 9.65 3.02
CA LYS A 28 -1.50 8.78 1.85
C LYS A 28 -0.64 7.53 1.92
N ARG A 29 0.63 7.68 2.29
CA ARG A 29 1.57 6.54 2.42
C ARG A 29 1.11 5.54 3.47
N THR A 30 0.57 6.02 4.60
CA THR A 30 0.01 5.16 5.66
C THR A 30 -1.26 4.46 5.20
N ASN A 31 -2.15 5.15 4.47
CA ASN A 31 -3.37 4.53 3.95
C ASN A 31 -3.07 3.40 2.95
N VAL A 32 -2.10 3.62 2.06
CA VAL A 32 -1.62 2.58 1.12
C VAL A 32 -1.04 1.38 1.87
N ALA A 33 -0.18 1.62 2.86
CA ALA A 33 0.40 0.54 3.67
C ALA A 33 -0.70 -0.27 4.39
N SER A 34 -1.70 0.39 4.98
CA SER A 34 -2.84 -0.26 5.62
C SER A 34 -3.67 -1.09 4.64
N GLY A 35 -3.95 -0.56 3.44
CA GLY A 35 -4.69 -1.28 2.40
C GLY A 35 -3.96 -2.53 1.90
N LEU A 36 -2.63 -2.45 1.75
CA LEU A 36 -1.81 -3.60 1.38
C LEU A 36 -1.78 -4.67 2.48
N LEU A 37 -1.68 -4.26 3.76
CA LEU A 37 -1.75 -5.18 4.90
C LEU A 37 -3.12 -5.85 5.00
N GLN A 38 -4.19 -5.13 4.69
CA GLN A 38 -5.53 -5.70 4.64
C GLN A 38 -5.68 -6.72 3.51
N ALA A 39 -5.15 -6.43 2.31
CA ALA A 39 -5.18 -7.38 1.20
C ALA A 39 -4.53 -8.73 1.56
N ILE A 40 -3.38 -8.70 2.24
CA ILE A 40 -2.72 -9.93 2.74
C ILE A 40 -3.57 -10.65 3.79
N ARG A 41 -4.22 -9.90 4.68
CA ARG A 41 -5.14 -10.50 5.67
C ARG A 41 -6.35 -11.16 5.03
N GLU A 42 -6.75 -10.70 3.86
CA GLU A 42 -7.80 -11.29 3.02
C GLU A 42 -7.27 -12.40 2.09
N GLU A 43 -6.05 -12.91 2.33
CA GLU A 43 -5.37 -13.95 1.53
C GLU A 43 -5.09 -13.55 0.06
N ARG A 44 -5.27 -12.27 -0.29
CA ARG A 44 -4.87 -11.73 -1.60
C ARG A 44 -3.35 -11.63 -1.63
N SER A 45 -2.74 -12.59 -2.32
CA SER A 45 -1.28 -12.82 -2.25
C SER A 45 -0.58 -12.56 -3.58
N SER A 46 -1.32 -12.27 -4.65
CA SER A 46 -0.71 -11.93 -5.94
C SER A 46 -0.25 -10.49 -5.97
N ILE A 47 0.93 -10.25 -6.57
CA ILE A 47 1.51 -8.90 -6.76
C ILE A 47 0.52 -7.95 -7.44
N ASP A 48 -0.26 -8.44 -8.41
CA ASP A 48 -1.25 -7.65 -9.12
C ASP A 48 -2.40 -7.20 -8.20
N GLU A 49 -2.91 -8.10 -7.35
CA GLU A 49 -3.95 -7.76 -6.37
C GLU A 49 -3.44 -6.75 -5.33
N LEU A 50 -2.18 -6.88 -4.90
CA LEU A 50 -1.55 -5.91 -4.01
C LEU A 50 -1.44 -4.54 -4.69
N ARG A 51 -1.06 -4.47 -5.96
CA ARG A 51 -1.04 -3.21 -6.71
C ARG A 51 -2.43 -2.59 -6.82
N ILE A 52 -3.44 -3.38 -7.17
CA ILE A 52 -4.83 -2.91 -7.25
C ILE A 52 -5.29 -2.38 -5.89
N ALA A 53 -5.05 -3.12 -4.80
CA ALA A 53 -5.41 -2.71 -3.45
C ALA A 53 -4.67 -1.44 -3.02
N GLY A 54 -3.37 -1.34 -3.32
CA GLY A 54 -2.55 -0.16 -3.03
C GLY A 54 -3.03 1.07 -3.79
N GLN A 55 -3.33 0.94 -5.08
CA GLN A 55 -3.87 2.04 -5.90
C GLN A 55 -5.27 2.46 -5.45
N ALA A 56 -6.13 1.49 -5.09
CA ALA A 56 -7.45 1.78 -4.53
C ALA A 56 -7.30 2.56 -3.21
N ALA A 57 -6.42 2.11 -2.31
CA ALA A 57 -6.11 2.80 -1.07
C ALA A 57 -5.50 4.19 -1.30
N LEU A 58 -4.68 4.39 -2.33
CA LEU A 58 -4.16 5.70 -2.68
C LEU A 58 -5.27 6.66 -3.11
N ARG A 59 -6.24 6.18 -3.91
CA ARG A 59 -7.38 6.98 -4.39
C ARG A 59 -8.38 7.32 -3.29
N THR A 60 -8.57 6.42 -2.32
CA THR A 60 -9.48 6.64 -1.18
C THR A 60 -8.80 7.33 -0.02
N ALA A 61 -7.47 7.48 -0.06
CA ALA A 61 -6.73 8.16 0.98
C ALA A 61 -7.27 9.59 1.14
N PRO A 62 -7.63 10.01 2.37
CA PRO A 62 -8.09 11.35 2.59
C PRO A 62 -7.00 12.31 2.14
N SER A 63 -7.33 13.20 1.19
CA SER A 63 -6.53 14.38 0.90
C SER A 63 -6.75 15.39 2.03
N MET A 64 -6.32 15.06 3.24
CA MET A 64 -6.21 16.06 4.27
C MET A 64 -4.99 16.91 3.94
N TRP A 65 -5.22 17.88 3.06
CA TRP A 65 -4.79 19.28 3.13
C TRP A 65 -5.97 20.09 2.57
N ARG A 66 -6.84 20.52 3.47
CA ARG A 66 -7.68 21.70 3.29
C ARG A 66 -6.99 22.85 4.02
#